data_AF-A0A6A6Z5S6-F1
#
_entry.id   AF-A0A6A6Z5S6-F1
#
_cell.length_a   1.000
_cell.length_b   1.000
_cell.length_c   1.000
_cell.angle_alpha   90.00
_cell.angle_beta   90.00
_cell.angle_gamma   90.00
#
_symmetry.space_group_name_H-M   'P 1'
#
loop_
_entity.id
_entity.type
_entity.pdbx_description
1 polymer ?
#
loop_
_entity_poly.entity_id
_entity_poly.type
_entity_poly.pdbx_seq_one_letter_code
_entity_poly.pdbx_strand_id
1 'polypeptide(L)' 'QYESIYFSCGHSRPRLIKHCHFARNDPNHQCFGAWSIKREWTNPHENCDIC' A
#
# COMPACT_ATOMS: atom_id res chain seq x y z
N GLN A 1 -7.03 -1.98 3.67
CA GLN A 1 -6.42 -3.06 2.86
C GLN A 1 -5.45 -2.42 1.92
N TYR A 2 -4.26 -3.01 1.81
CA TYR A 2 -3.16 -2.45 1.05
C TYR A 2 -2.71 -3.42 -0.05
N GLU A 3 -2.07 -2.89 -1.08
CA GLU A 3 -1.23 -3.64 -2.00
C GLU A 3 0.23 -3.26 -1.76
N SER A 4 1.15 -4.21 -1.95
CA SER A 4 2.59 -3.92 -1.96
C SER A 4 3.09 -3.90 -3.39
N ILE A 5 3.75 -2.82 -3.78
CA ILE A 5 4.40 -2.68 -5.09
C ILE A 5 5.89 -2.84 -4.90
N TYR A 6 6.50 -3.82 -5.58
CA TYR A 6 7.94 -4.04 -5.63
C TYR A 6 8.49 -3.43 -6.91
N PHE A 7 9.42 -2.50 -6.76
CA PHE A 7 10.07 -1.81 -7.88
C PHE A 7 11.36 -2.53 -8.30
N SER A 8 11.82 -2.29 -9.52
CA SER A 8 13.10 -2.82 -10.03
C SER A 8 14.31 -2.43 -9.17
N CYS A 9 14.27 -1.27 -8.53
CA CYS A 9 15.29 -0.79 -7.60
C CYS A 9 15.36 -1.55 -6.26
N GLY A 10 14.48 -2.52 -6.02
CA GLY A 10 14.43 -3.32 -4.78
C GLY A 10 13.60 -2.68 -3.66
N HIS A 11 13.14 -1.45 -3.83
CA HIS A 11 12.20 -0.83 -2.90
C HIS A 11 10.80 -1.43 -3.02
N SER A 12 10.08 -1.44 -1.89
CA SER A 12 8.67 -1.79 -1.84
C SER A 12 7.84 -0.63 -1.27
N ARG A 13 6.67 -0.38 -1.85
CA ARG A 13 5.75 0.67 -1.37
C ARG A 13 4.36 0.10 -1.12
N PRO A 14 3.79 0.28 0.08
CA PRO A 14 2.40 -0.05 0.32
C PRO A 14 1.50 1.05 -0.27
N ARG A 15 0.49 0.64 -1.03
CA ARG A 15 -0.56 1.52 -1.56
C ARG A 15 -1.91 1.11 -0.99
N LEU A 16 -2.67 2.08 -0.49
CA LEU A 16 -4.00 1.83 0.05
C LEU A 16 -4.96 1.57 -1.11
N ILE A 17 -5.53 0.36 -1.17
CA ILE A 17 -6.52 -0.01 -2.20
C ILE A 17 -7.95 0.04 -1.69
N LYS A 18 -8.14 -0.09 -0.37
CA LYS A 18 -9.46 -0.06 0.25
C LYS A 18 -9.35 0.45 1.67
N HIS A 19 -10.08 1.51 1.99
CA HIS A 19 -10.23 2.02 3.35
C HIS A 19 -10.85 0.95 4.26
N CYS A 20 -10.45 0.92 5.54
CA CYS A 20 -11.04 0.02 6.54
C CYS A 20 -12.56 0.28 6.64
N HIS A 21 -13.36 -0.74 6.95
CA HIS A 21 -14.82 -0.58 7.02
C HIS A 21 -15.25 0.46 8.09
N PHE A 22 -14.47 0.59 9.16
CA PHE A 22 -14.65 1.60 10.21
C PHE A 22 -14.28 3.03 9.76
N ALA A 23 -13.43 3.18 8.74
CA ALA A 23 -12.95 4.47 8.26
C ALA A 23 -13.93 5.23 7.37
N ARG A 24 -15.12 4.69 7.09
CA ARG A 24 -16.03 5.28 6.09
C ARG A 24 -16.54 6.68 6.44
N ASN A 25 -16.50 7.06 7.72
CA ASN A 25 -16.91 8.39 8.20
C ASN A 25 -15.80 9.19 8.90
N ASP A 26 -14.58 8.65 9.02
CA ASP A 26 -13.48 9.33 9.70
C ASP A 26 -12.29 9.51 8.73
N PRO A 27 -12.09 10.72 8.18
CA PRO A 27 -10.99 11.00 7.27
C PRO A 27 -9.62 10.91 7.95
N ASN A 28 -9.56 10.97 9.29
CA ASN A 28 -8.33 10.81 10.05
C ASN A 28 -8.13 9.38 10.57
N HIS A 29 -8.85 8.40 10.02
CA HIS A 29 -8.78 7.04 10.52
C HIS A 29 -7.41 6.41 10.25
N GLN A 30 -6.59 6.40 11.29
CA GLN A 30 -5.35 5.66 11.32
C GLN A 30 -5.70 4.18 11.54
N CYS A 31 -5.72 3.38 10.46
CA CYS A 31 -5.90 1.93 10.58
C CYS A 31 -4.69 1.35 11.34
N PHE A 32 -4.72 1.33 12.67
CA PHE A 32 -3.69 0.75 13.55
C PHE A 32 -3.70 -0.79 13.57
N GLY A 33 -4.64 -1.43 12.86
CA GLY A 33 -4.72 -2.89 12.74
C GLY A 33 -3.62 -3.48 11.86
N ALA A 34 -3.41 -4.79 11.97
CA ALA A 34 -2.45 -5.53 11.14
C ALA A 34 -2.67 -5.22 9.65
N TRP A 35 -1.60 -4.79 8.97
CA TRP A 35 -1.63 -4.43 7.57
C TRP A 35 -2.00 -5.65 6.74
N SER A 36 -3.26 -5.72 6.31
CA SER A 36 -3.67 -6.79 5.39
C SER A 36 -3.22 -6.43 3.98
N ILE A 37 -2.04 -6.92 3.59
CA ILE A 37 -1.58 -6.93 2.19
C ILE A 37 -2.47 -7.91 1.44
N LYS A 38 -3.31 -7.37 0.55
CA LYS A 38 -4.30 -8.16 -0.21
C LYS A 38 -3.73 -8.68 -1.52
N ARG A 39 -2.71 -8.01 -2.05
CA ARG A 39 -2.05 -8.35 -3.31
C ARG A 39 -0.63 -7.77 -3.31
N GLU A 40 0.23 -8.43 -4.06
CA GLU A 40 1.59 -7.99 -4.33
C GLU A 40 1.74 -7.82 -5.84
N TRP A 41 2.34 -6.71 -6.24
CA TRP A 41 2.56 -6.36 -7.64
C TRP A 41 4.02 -6.03 -7.84
N THR A 42 4.61 -6.54 -8.92
CA THR A 42 6.00 -6.24 -9.28
C THR A 42 5.97 -5.31 -10.48
N ASN A 43 6.61 -4.15 -10.35
CA ASN A 43 6.77 -3.18 -11.43
C ASN A 43 8.25 -3.18 -11.87
N PRO A 44 8.66 -4.08 -12.78
CA PRO A 44 10.06 -4.23 -13.17
C PRO A 44 10.57 -3.12 -14.09
N HIS A 45 9.70 -2.25 -14.58
CA HIS A 45 10.04 -1.19 -15.53
C HIS A 45 10.26 0.17 -14.89
N GLU A 46 9.80 0.38 -13.65
CA GLU A 46 9.91 1.67 -12.99
C GLU A 46 10.67 1.57 -11.67
N ASN A 47 11.49 2.59 -11.42
CA ASN A 47 12.10 2.83 -10.12
C ASN A 47 11.14 3.66 -9.27
N CYS A 48 11.25 3.57 -7.95
CA CYS A 48 10.45 4.43 -7.07
C CYS A 48 10.93 5.90 -7.14
N ASP A 49 10.02 6.86 -6.90
CA ASP A 49 10.32 8.30 -6.88
C ASP A 49 11.41 8.74 -5.88
N ILE A 50 11.72 7.91 -4.89
CA ILE A 50 12.70 8.20 -3.82
C ILE A 50 14.07 7.55 -4.05
N CYS A 51 14.30 7.01 -5.25
CA CYS A 51 15.55 6.36 -5.61
C CYS A 51 16.66 7.36 -5.94
#